data_AF-A0AAE6G3V4-F1
#
_entry.id   AF-A0AAE6G3V4-F1
#
_cell.length_a   1.000
_cell.length_b   1.000
_cell.length_c   1.000
_cell.angle_alpha   90.00
_cell.angle_beta   90.00
_cell.angle_gamma   90.00
#
_symmetry.space_group_name_H-M   'P 1'
#
loop_
_entity.id
_entity.type
_entity.pdbx_description
1 polymer ?
#
loop_
_entity_poly.entity_id
_entity_poly.type
_entity_poly.pdbx_seq_one_letter_code
_entity_poly.pdbx_strand_id
1 'polypeptide(L)'
;MQQLPSPGVAVFRLGGREHRLAARQEAGTDALFFLFTDETNRDETYGAGRELEAEAPVGDKVVRDFNRADSPTCAISAYSLYLLPPRQNRLPL
;
A
#
# COMPACT_ATOMS: atom_id res chain seq x y z
N MET A 1 9.06 10.68 -10.84
CA MET A 1 8.38 9.99 -9.72
C MET A 1 8.55 10.87 -8.49
N GLN A 2 7.48 11.46 -7.94
CA GLN A 2 7.59 12.19 -6.67
C GLN A 2 7.92 11.17 -5.57
N GLN A 3 9.12 11.24 -5.01
CA GLN A 3 9.44 10.54 -3.77
C GLN A 3 8.83 11.35 -2.63
N LEU A 4 7.73 10.86 -2.06
CA LEU A 4 7.35 11.33 -0.74
C LEU A 4 8.32 10.76 0.31
N PRO A 5 8.56 11.48 1.42
CA PRO A 5 9.28 10.91 2.55
C PRO A 5 8.59 9.62 2.98
N SER A 6 9.33 8.51 3.01
CA SER A 6 8.80 7.27 3.57
C SER A 6 9.01 7.32 5.09
N PRO A 7 7.94 7.27 5.91
CA PRO A 7 8.05 7.25 7.37
C PRO A 7 8.62 5.93 7.89
N GLY A 8 8.71 4.89 7.06
CA GLY A 8 9.29 3.61 7.42
C GLY A 8 8.82 2.45 6.55
N VAL A 9 9.22 1.24 6.96
CA VAL A 9 8.85 -0.02 6.29
C VAL A 9 8.11 -0.91 7.30
N ALA A 10 6.90 -1.32 6.94
CA ALA A 10 6.18 -2.35 7.67
C ALA A 10 6.73 -3.72 7.28
N VAL A 11 7.16 -4.50 8.27
CA VAL A 11 7.67 -5.86 8.11
C VAL A 11 6.68 -6.84 8.75
N PHE A 12 6.31 -7.89 8.02
CA PHE A 12 5.32 -8.85 8.50
C PHE A 12 5.54 -10.24 7.94
N ARG A 13 4.93 -11.25 8.57
CA ARG A 13 4.98 -12.65 8.10
C ARG A 13 3.61 -13.10 7.63
N LEU A 14 3.58 -13.75 6.47
CA LEU A 14 2.39 -14.38 5.90
C LEU A 14 2.82 -15.61 5.11
N GLY A 15 2.14 -16.74 5.30
CA GLY A 15 2.51 -18.02 4.67
C GLY A 15 3.93 -18.48 5.01
N GLY A 16 4.43 -18.17 6.22
CA GLY A 16 5.78 -18.52 6.65
C GLY A 16 6.91 -17.69 6.02
N ARG A 17 6.61 -16.70 5.18
CA ARG A 17 7.59 -15.81 4.53
C ARG A 17 7.50 -14.40 5.10
N GLU A 18 8.64 -13.71 5.18
CA GLU A 18 8.67 -12.29 5.53
C GLU A 18 8.38 -11.44 4.30
N HIS A 19 7.54 -10.42 4.49
CA HIS A 19 7.14 -9.44 3.48
C HIS A 19 7.38 -8.03 4.02
N ARG A 20 7.55 -7.09 3.09
CA ARG A 20 7.92 -5.71 3.40
C ARG A 20 7.07 -4.76 2.56
N LEU A 21 6.54 -3.71 3.17
CA LEU A 21 5.83 -2.63 2.50
C LEU A 21 6.35 -1.30 3.00
N ALA A 22 6.86 -0.47 2.09
CA ALA A 22 7.22 0.90 2.38
C ALA A 22 5.94 1.72 2.55
N ALA A 23 5.86 2.43 3.67
CA ALA A 23 4.76 3.34 3.96
C ALA A 23 4.97 4.67 3.22
N ARG A 24 3.85 5.35 2.99
CA ARG A 24 3.73 6.75 2.60
C ARG A 24 2.94 7.47 3.69
N GLN A 25 3.27 8.72 3.94
CA GLN A 25 2.49 9.59 4.82
C GLN A 25 2.25 10.90 4.08
N GLU A 26 1.01 11.38 4.13
CA GLU A 26 0.66 12.69 3.60
C GLU A 26 0.94 13.78 4.64
N ALA A 27 1.24 14.99 4.18
CA ALA A 27 1.53 16.09 5.08
C ALA A 27 0.28 16.46 5.90
N GLY A 28 0.44 16.53 7.23
CA GLY A 28 -0.65 16.92 8.13
C GLY A 28 -1.55 15.77 8.62
N THR A 29 -1.20 14.51 8.32
CA THR A 29 -1.87 13.33 8.88
C THR A 29 -0.85 12.36 9.48
N ASP A 30 -1.23 11.67 10.55
CA ASP A 30 -0.47 10.56 11.13
C ASP A 30 -0.85 9.19 10.52
N ALA A 31 -1.83 9.17 9.62
CA ALA A 31 -2.22 7.98 8.88
C ALA A 31 -1.10 7.55 7.91
N LEU A 32 -0.95 6.23 7.79
CA LEU A 32 0.00 5.61 6.88
C LEU A 32 -0.75 4.99 5.71
N PHE A 33 -0.24 5.21 4.51
CA PHE A 33 -0.77 4.66 3.28
C PHE A 33 0.22 3.66 2.70
N PHE A 34 -0.29 2.51 2.29
CA PHE A 34 0.48 1.47 1.63
C PHE A 34 -0.07 1.23 0.24
N LEU A 35 0.67 1.71 -0.75
CA LEU A 35 0.43 1.43 -2.16
C LEU A 35 1.13 0.12 -2.51
N PHE A 36 0.40 -0.90 -2.95
CA PHE A 36 0.99 -2.21 -3.21
C PHE A 36 0.38 -2.92 -4.42
N THR A 37 1.12 -3.93 -4.89
CA THR A 37 0.64 -4.91 -5.85
C THR A 37 0.88 -6.31 -5.30
N ASP A 38 0.05 -7.25 -5.72
CA ASP A 38 0.10 -8.68 -5.42
C ASP A 38 -0.38 -9.49 -6.64
N GLU A 39 -0.38 -10.82 -6.56
CA GLU A 39 -0.74 -11.71 -7.67
C GLU A 39 -2.21 -11.56 -8.08
N THR A 40 -3.11 -11.15 -7.17
CA THR A 40 -4.52 -10.91 -7.51
C THR A 40 -4.71 -9.74 -8.46
N ASN A 41 -3.78 -8.78 -8.52
CA ASN A 41 -3.85 -7.66 -9.46
C ASN A 41 -3.73 -8.10 -10.93
N ARG A 42 -3.35 -9.35 -11.19
CA ARG A 42 -3.29 -9.85 -12.57
C ARG A 42 -4.68 -9.98 -13.18
N ASP A 43 -5.60 -10.61 -12.43
CA ASP A 43 -6.85 -11.14 -12.99
C ASP A 43 -8.09 -10.88 -12.12
N GLU A 44 -7.92 -10.56 -10.82
CA GLU A 44 -9.02 -10.51 -9.84
C GLU A 44 -9.26 -9.11 -9.26
N THR A 45 -8.21 -8.32 -9.07
CA THR A 45 -8.28 -6.94 -8.55
C THR A 45 -7.68 -5.95 -9.54
N TYR A 46 -7.84 -4.64 -9.28
CA TYR A 46 -7.43 -3.58 -10.20
C TYR A 46 -5.94 -3.67 -10.58
N GLY A 47 -5.63 -3.72 -11.87
CA GLY A 47 -4.30 -4.12 -12.33
C GLY A 47 -3.15 -3.18 -11.99
N ALA A 48 -3.43 -1.91 -11.68
CA ALA A 48 -2.39 -0.95 -11.31
C ALA A 48 -2.02 -0.99 -9.81
N GLY A 49 -2.71 -1.82 -9.02
CA GLY A 49 -2.47 -1.96 -7.58
C GLY A 49 -3.64 -1.49 -6.72
N ARG A 50 -3.43 -1.61 -5.40
CA ARG A 50 -4.39 -1.24 -4.35
C ARG A 50 -3.71 -0.33 -3.33
N GLU A 51 -4.55 0.37 -2.57
CA GLU A 51 -4.13 1.15 -1.42
C GLU A 51 -4.69 0.56 -0.14
N LEU A 52 -3.90 0.62 0.91
CA LEU A 52 -4.35 0.33 2.26
C LEU A 52 -4.03 1.52 3.16
N GLU A 53 -5.06 2.10 3.75
CA GLU A 53 -4.92 3.06 4.85
C GLU A 53 -4.73 2.29 6.17
N ALA A 54 -3.79 2.75 6.98
CA ALA A 54 -3.56 2.28 8.33
C ALA A 54 -3.51 3.46 9.30
N GLU A 55 -4.04 3.23 10.49
CA GLU A 55 -3.92 4.17 11.59
C GLU A 55 -2.44 4.39 11.98
N ALA A 56 -2.20 5.48 12.71
CA ALA A 56 -0.89 5.81 13.23
C ALA A 56 -0.29 4.62 14.02
N PRO A 57 1.03 4.38 13.90
CA PRO A 57 1.67 3.29 14.61
C PRO A 57 1.60 3.49 16.13
N VAL A 58 1.31 2.42 16.87
CA VAL A 58 1.43 2.38 18.33
C VAL A 58 2.80 1.81 18.67
N GLY A 59 3.75 2.70 19.00
CA GLY A 59 5.16 2.34 19.15
C GLY A 59 5.78 1.96 17.81
N ASP A 60 6.25 0.72 17.67
CA ASP A 60 6.84 0.17 16.44
C ASP A 60 5.86 -0.68 15.61
N LYS A 61 4.59 -0.75 16.03
CA LYS A 61 3.57 -1.60 15.39
C LYS A 61 2.50 -0.78 14.71
N VAL A 62 2.14 -1.20 13.51
CA VAL A 62 1.02 -0.69 12.72
C VAL A 62 0.10 -1.87 12.38
N VAL A 63 -1.21 -1.69 12.41
CA VAL A 63 -2.16 -2.72 11.93
C VAL A 63 -2.35 -2.55 10.43
N ARG A 64 -2.22 -3.64 9.67
CA ARG A 64 -2.52 -3.66 8.23
C ARG A 64 -3.62 -4.67 7.98
N ASP A 65 -4.83 -4.19 7.72
CA ASP A 65 -5.98 -5.04 7.39
C ASP A 65 -6.19 -5.08 5.88
N PHE A 66 -5.64 -6.09 5.21
CA PHE A 66 -5.74 -6.25 3.76
C PHE A 66 -7.19 -6.45 3.27
N ASN A 67 -8.15 -6.76 4.15
CA ASN A 67 -9.57 -6.82 3.78
C ASN A 67 -10.16 -5.43 3.53
N ARG A 68 -9.48 -4.38 3.96
CA ARG A 68 -9.84 -2.97 3.74
C ARG A 68 -8.98 -2.32 2.65
N ALA A 69 -8.31 -3.12 1.81
CA ALA A 69 -7.53 -2.57 0.70
C ALA A 69 -8.47 -2.17 -0.45
N ASP A 70 -8.39 -0.89 -0.83
CA ASP A 70 -9.28 -0.29 -1.82
C ASP A 70 -8.57 -0.10 -3.17
N SER A 71 -9.39 -0.08 -4.23
CA SER A 71 -8.90 0.33 -5.55
C SER A 71 -8.86 1.86 -5.60
N PRO A 72 -7.78 2.45 -6.12
CA PRO A 72 -7.67 3.90 -6.24
C PRO A 72 -8.74 4.50 -7.16
N THR A 73 -9.01 5.80 -7.01
CA THR A 73 -10.04 6.50 -7.80
C THR A 73 -9.80 6.44 -9.32
N CYS A 74 -8.56 6.21 -9.77
CA CYS A 74 -8.25 5.96 -11.18
C CYS A 74 -8.85 4.66 -11.73
N ALA A 75 -9.28 3.73 -10.87
CA ALA A 75 -10.01 2.52 -11.27
C ALA A 75 -11.42 2.83 -11.82
N ILE A 76 -11.99 3.98 -11.46
CA ILE A 76 -13.37 4.36 -11.82
C ILE A 76 -13.47 5.68 -12.59
N SER A 77 -12.36 6.40 -12.78
CA SER A 77 -12.31 7.67 -13.51
C SER A 77 -11.03 7.78 -14.34
N ALA A 78 -11.19 7.98 -15.65
CA ALA A 78 -10.08 8.23 -16.58
C ALA A 78 -9.36 9.58 -16.36
N TYR A 79 -9.94 10.46 -15.55
CA TYR A 79 -9.40 11.80 -15.27
C TYR A 79 -8.66 11.87 -13.94
N SER A 80 -8.68 10.80 -13.15
CA SER A 80 -8.00 10.74 -11.85
C SER A 80 -6.61 10.14 -12.04
N LEU A 81 -5.58 10.92 -11.72
CA LEU A 81 -4.20 10.43 -11.70
C LEU A 81 -3.89 9.86 -10.33
N TYR A 82 -3.34 8.66 -10.31
CA TYR A 82 -2.97 7.99 -9.08
C TYR A 82 -1.52 7.51 -9.13
N LEU A 83 -0.87 7.46 -7.97
CA LEU A 83 0.51 7.06 -7.87
C LEU A 83 0.62 5.55 -7.98
N LEU A 84 1.48 5.09 -8.90
CA LEU A 84 1.79 3.68 -9.01
C LEU A 84 2.53 3.20 -7.75
N PRO A 85 2.21 2.00 -7.24
CA PRO A 85 3.00 1.37 -6.18
C PRO A 85 4.49 1.30 -6.53
N PRO A 86 5.40 1.63 -5.60
CA PRO A 86 6.82 1.47 -5.86
C PRO A 86 7.17 -0.01 -6.02
N ARG A 87 8.20 -0.31 -6.82
CA ARG A 87 8.63 -1.69 -7.10
C ARG A 87 8.84 -2.56 -5.86
N GLN A 88 9.30 -1.97 -4.77
CA GLN A 88 9.55 -2.66 -3.50
C GLN A 88 8.28 -3.06 -2.75
N ASN A 89 7.12 -2.52 -3.11
CA ASN A 89 5.80 -2.87 -2.55
C ASN A 89 5.06 -3.89 -3.44
N ARG A 90 5.81 -4.76 -4.12
CA ARG A 90 5.25 -5.91 -4.82
C ARG A 90 5.32 -7.13 -3.91
N LEU A 91 4.17 -7.64 -3.51
CA LEU A 91 4.02 -8.87 -2.75
C LEU A 91 3.93 -10.06 -3.72
N PRO A 92 4.75 -11.10 -3.54
CA PRO A 92 4.67 -12.33 -4.34
C PRO A 92 3.67 -13.30 -3.69
N LEU A 93 2.39 -12.89 -3.67
CA LEU A 93 1.28 -13.54 -2.96
C LEU A 93 -0.01 -13.44 -3.74
#